data_AF-A0A5C5WJ50-F1
#
_entry.id   AF-A0A5C5WJ50-F1
#
_cell.length_a   1.000
_cell.length_b   1.000
_cell.length_c   1.000
_cell.angle_alpha   90.00
_cell.angle_beta   90.00
_cell.angle_gamma   90.00
#
_symmetry.space_group_name_H-M   'P 1'
#
loop_
_entity.id
_entity.type
_entity.pdbx_description
1 polymer ?
#
loop_
_entity_poly.entity_id
_entity_poly.type
_entity_poly.pdbx_seq_one_letter_code
_entity_poly.pdbx_strand_id
1 'polypeptide(L)' 'MRTFLELREFCSTRPDCKMVSAQEFIDLMMSHAEFERADEPEANLLGLIDRVTGGRVFVRAEEIDVLRGSFLHLN' A
#
# COMPACT_ATOMS: atom_id res chain seq x y z
N MET A 1 0.34 -14.97 9.69
CA MET A 1 0.78 -13.63 9.28
C MET A 1 2.11 -13.73 8.57
N ARG A 2 2.37 -12.84 7.62
CA ARG A 2 3.60 -12.79 6.82
C ARG A 2 4.42 -11.57 7.21
N THR A 3 5.73 -11.69 7.19
CA THR A 3 6.70 -10.61 7.30
C THR A 3 6.78 -9.79 6.00
N PHE A 4 7.43 -8.63 6.03
CA PHE A 4 7.67 -7.81 4.84
C PHE A 4 8.36 -8.58 3.70
N LEU A 5 9.40 -9.37 4.02
CA LEU A 5 10.13 -10.15 3.03
C LEU A 5 9.24 -11.20 2.38
N GLU A 6 8.44 -11.91 3.18
CA GLU A 6 7.48 -12.92 2.70
C GLU A 6 6.38 -12.30 1.82
N LEU A 7 5.88 -11.11 2.18
CA LEU A 7 4.89 -10.40 1.35
C LEU A 7 5.50 -9.88 0.05
N ARG A 8 6.71 -9.34 0.10
CA ARG A 8 7.43 -8.90 -1.11
C ARG A 8 7.68 -10.05 -2.07
N GLU A 9 8.11 -11.20 -1.57
CA GLU A 9 8.30 -12.42 -2.38
C GLU A 9 6.97 -12.97 -2.89
N PHE A 10 5.92 -12.95 -2.07
CA PHE A 10 4.59 -13.32 -2.49
C PHE A 10 4.08 -12.45 -3.64
N CYS A 11 4.33 -11.14 -3.61
CA CYS A 11 3.89 -10.22 -4.65
C CYS A 11 4.78 -10.25 -5.91
N SER A 12 6.05 -10.65 -5.80
CA SER A 12 6.91 -10.80 -6.99
C SER A 12 6.51 -11.96 -7.90
N THR A 13 5.75 -12.94 -7.38
CA THR A 13 5.30 -14.13 -8.11
C THR A 13 3.84 -14.06 -8.57
N ARG A 14 3.15 -12.94 -8.28
CA ARG A 14 1.70 -12.81 -8.49
C ARG A 14 1.35 -11.51 -9.21
N PRO A 15 0.71 -11.58 -10.40
CA PRO A 15 0.37 -10.38 -11.16
C PRO A 15 -0.70 -9.51 -10.48
N ASP A 16 -1.48 -10.10 -9.58
CA ASP A 16 -2.53 -9.48 -8.77
C ASP A 16 -2.02 -8.92 -7.44
N CYS A 17 -0.70 -8.89 -7.18
CA CYS A 17 -0.15 -8.21 -6.03
C CYS A 17 1.01 -7.29 -6.40
N LYS A 18 1.03 -6.06 -5.88
CA LYS A 18 2.08 -5.08 -6.13
C LYS A 18 2.53 -4.36 -4.87
N MET A 19 3.84 -4.12 -4.79
CA MET A 19 4.41 -3.13 -3.88
C MET A 19 4.50 -1.82 -4.66
N VAL A 20 3.91 -0.74 -4.14
CA VAL A 20 3.82 0.57 -4.82
C VAL A 20 4.51 1.63 -3.98
N SER A 21 4.84 2.76 -4.62
CA SER A 21 5.34 3.94 -3.92
C SER A 21 4.22 4.62 -3.12
N ALA A 22 4.62 5.46 -2.15
CA ALA A 22 3.66 6.25 -1.38
C ALA A 22 2.80 7.20 -2.22
N GLN A 23 3.36 7.80 -3.28
CA GLN A 23 2.58 8.65 -4.18
C GLN A 23 1.51 7.84 -4.92
N GLU A 24 1.88 6.71 -5.53
CA GLU A 24 0.93 5.82 -6.21
C GLU A 24 -0.16 5.33 -5.26
N PHE A 25 0.20 4.98 -4.02
CA PHE A 25 -0.77 4.55 -3.01
C PHE A 25 -1.77 5.66 -2.66
N ILE A 26 -1.31 6.91 -2.51
CA ILE A 26 -2.18 8.06 -2.29
C ILE A 26 -3.07 8.31 -3.51
N ASP A 27 -2.52 8.24 -4.71
CA ASP A 27 -3.29 8.44 -5.94
C ASP A 27 -4.42 7.40 -6.06
N LEU A 28 -4.16 6.14 -5.68
CA LEU A 28 -5.16 5.08 -5.62
C LEU A 28 -6.23 5.35 -4.56
N MET A 29 -5.84 5.79 -3.36
CA MET A 29 -6.78 6.19 -2.28
C MET A 29 -7.69 7.34 -2.70
N MET A 30 -7.16 8.28 -3.49
CA MET A 30 -7.88 9.45 -3.97
C MET A 30 -8.67 9.18 -5.26
N SER A 31 -8.47 8.02 -5.87
CA SER A 31 -9.22 7.61 -7.05
C SER A 31 -10.67 7.29 -6.69
N HIS A 32 -11.56 7.37 -7.68
CA HIS A 32 -12.96 6.93 -7.53
C HIS A 32 -13.12 5.40 -7.61
N ALA A 33 -12.02 4.63 -7.57
CA ALA A 33 -12.08 3.18 -7.63
C ALA A 33 -12.50 2.57 -6.29
N GLU A 34 -13.16 1.42 -6.35
CA GLU A 34 -13.66 0.73 -5.16
C GLU A 34 -12.54 -0.10 -4.52
N PHE A 35 -11.81 0.52 -3.60
CA PHE A 35 -10.81 -0.14 -2.76
C PHE A 35 -11.33 -0.42 -1.35
N GLU A 36 -10.98 -1.58 -0.79
CA GLU A 36 -11.12 -1.89 0.65
C GLU A 36 -9.73 -1.89 1.30
N ARG A 37 -9.66 -1.54 2.60
CA ARG A 37 -8.39 -1.64 3.32
C ARG A 37 -8.00 -3.09 3.58
N ALA A 38 -6.73 -3.39 3.36
CA ALA A 38 -6.13 -4.70 3.53
C ALA A 38 -4.72 -4.55 4.15
N ASP A 39 -4.61 -3.80 5.24
CA ASP A 39 -3.33 -3.53 5.90
C ASP A 39 -2.70 -4.81 6.49
N GLU A 40 -1.37 -4.86 6.50
CA GLU A 40 -0.59 -5.96 7.07
C GLU A 40 0.34 -5.35 8.15
N PRO A 41 -0.20 -5.11 9.37
CA PRO A 41 0.55 -4.45 10.45
C PRO A 41 1.81 -5.24 10.83
N GLU A 42 1.74 -6.56 10.64
CA GLU A 42 2.78 -7.58 10.73
C GLU A 42 4.11 -7.22 10.06
N ALA A 43 3.94 -6.60 8.90
CA ALA A 43 4.97 -6.25 7.96
C ALA A 43 5.20 -4.74 7.88
N ASN A 44 4.54 -3.96 8.75
CA ASN A 44 4.51 -2.50 8.71
C ASN A 44 4.04 -1.96 7.34
N LEU A 45 3.02 -2.59 6.76
CA LEU A 45 2.46 -2.22 5.46
C LEU A 45 1.03 -1.71 5.59
N LEU A 46 0.74 -0.64 4.86
CA LEU A 46 -0.62 -0.28 4.51
C LEU A 46 -0.99 -0.98 3.21
N GLY A 47 -2.26 -1.39 3.09
CA GLY A 47 -2.71 -2.20 1.98
C GLY A 47 -4.10 -1.84 1.49
N LEU A 48 -4.32 -2.01 0.20
CA LEU A 48 -5.62 -1.90 -0.43
C LEU A 48 -5.89 -3.15 -1.26
N ILE A 49 -7.16 -3.56 -1.30
CA ILE A 49 -7.66 -4.57 -2.23
C ILE A 49 -8.71 -3.93 -3.14
N ASP A 50 -8.51 -4.05 -4.45
CA ASP A 50 -9.49 -3.66 -5.46
C ASP A 50 -10.66 -4.64 -5.39
N ARG A 51 -11.87 -4.15 -5.12
CA ARG A 51 -13.06 -5.01 -4.99
C ARG A 51 -13.51 -5.63 -6.30
N VAL A 52 -13.14 -5.02 -7.43
CA VAL A 52 -13.53 -5.47 -8.77
C VAL A 52 -12.56 -6.54 -9.25
N THR A 53 -11.26 -6.30 -9.12
CA THR A 53 -10.23 -7.18 -9.67
C THR A 53 -9.65 -8.17 -8.65
N GLY A 54 -9.85 -7.92 -7.35
CA GLY A 54 -9.19 -8.64 -6.27
C GLY A 54 -7.69 -8.30 -6.11
N GLY A 55 -7.18 -7.37 -6.93
CA GLY A 55 -5.79 -6.97 -6.93
C GLY A 55 -5.39 -6.28 -5.63
N ARG A 56 -4.20 -6.61 -5.13
CA ARG A 56 -3.64 -6.09 -3.87
C ARG A 56 -2.50 -5.12 -4.16
N VAL A 57 -2.52 -4.00 -3.46
CA VAL A 57 -1.41 -3.05 -3.47
C VAL A 57 -0.96 -2.79 -2.04
N PHE A 58 0.34 -2.71 -1.84
CA PHE A 58 0.94 -2.45 -0.53
C PHE A 58 1.96 -1.33 -0.61
N VAL A 59 2.04 -0.55 0.44
CA VAL A 59 3.08 0.47 0.66
C VAL A 59 3.61 0.35 2.08
N ARG A 60 4.88 0.68 2.30
CA ARG A 60 5.42 0.78 3.66
C ARG A 60 4.80 1.97 4.39
N ALA A 61 4.33 1.75 5.62
CA ALA A 61 3.70 2.80 6.42
C ALA A 61 4.63 4.01 6.61
N GLU A 62 5.93 3.76 6.79
CA GLU A 62 6.96 4.80 6.93
C GLU A 62 7.06 5.74 5.73
N GLU A 63 6.80 5.25 4.49
CA GLU A 63 6.86 6.09 3.29
C GLU A 63 5.70 7.09 3.24
N ILE A 64 4.55 6.71 3.80
CA ILE A 64 3.37 7.59 3.91
C ILE A 64 3.58 8.62 5.02
N ASP A 65 4.23 8.24 6.13
CA ASP A 65 4.53 9.14 7.24
C ASP A 65 5.51 10.25 6.83
N VAL A 66 6.49 9.94 5.98
CA VAL A 66 7.42 10.95 5.42
C VAL A 66 6.68 11.98 4.57
N LEU A 67 5.73 11.56 3.74
CA LEU A 67 4.90 12.49 2.97
C LEU A 67 4.07 13.37 3.90
N ARG A 68 3.39 12.78 4.89
CA ARG A 68 2.60 13.52 5.89
C ARG A 68 3.45 14.53 6.68
N GLY A 69 4.64 14.14 7.11
CA GLY A 69 5.59 15.01 7.80
C GLY A 69 6.05 16.19 6.92
N SER A 70 6.23 15.96 5.62
CA SER A 70 6.62 17.00 4.66
C SER A 70 5.51 18.05 4.46
N PHE A 71 4.23 17.64 4.50
CA PHE A 71 3.09 18.57 4.45
C PHE A 71 2.93 19.41 5.74
N LEU A 72 3.38 18.90 6.89
CA LEU A 72 3.29 19.61 8.18
C LEU A 72 4.34 20.72 8.34
N HIS A 73 5.44 20.69 7.58
CA HIS A 73 6.49 21.72 7.63
C HIS A 73 6.29 22.85 6.59
N LEU A 74 5.21 22.80 5.81
CA LEU A 74 4.87 23.80 4.78
C LEU A 74 3.76 24.78 5.22
N ASN A 75 3.33 24.75 6.49
CA ASN A 75 2.38 25.71 7.08
C ASN A 75 3.03 26.53 8.18
#